data_AF-A0A9E5EE55-F1
#
_entry.id   AF-A0A9E5EE55-F1
#
_cell.length_a   1.000
_cell.length_b   1.000
_cell.length_c   1.000
_cell.angle_alpha   90.00
_cell.angle_beta   90.00
_cell.angle_gamma   90.00
#
_symmetry.space_group_name_H-M   'P 1'
#
loop_
_entity.id
_entity.type
_entity.pdbx_description
1 polymer ?
#
loop_
_entity_poly.entity_id
_entity_poly.type
_entity_poly.pdbx_seq_one_letter_code
_entity_poly.pdbx_strand_id
1 'polypeptide(L)'
;MSEQRLILPDVWQQTALRALRARKDVIVQAPTGSGKTHIFELFIKGGHQGQAVYTVPTRALANDKRAEWSDLGWDVGIATGDISENLDAPIIVATLETQRQKFLENKGPDLLVIDEYQMLTDNRRGAAYETVLALAPKTTQILLLSGSVANPKSVVEWLSSLGRDVTLVEEHRRPVPLEEIWLDALETKEPEGVRSSIARAVIKGLQSDLGPILVFAPRRKAAEQIAKDIAYALPLGNGPQLTAEQKKLAGDDLYKLLRQGVGLHHSGLTYQQRSELIEPWAKSGKLDVVVATTGLAAGINFSLRSVLVTDRKYTSEHAEHEIRPDELLQMFGRAGRRGLDEKGYAVWSGDSPRLGEAKPLQIKRSKGLDWPAILTVMRHSDKPKESAQKFVQSLFTREAIELGLNHLSEIVTAPSEELPGTIRHVEEMLGRNGIWQRIRPSKVVPMSEALIRIKGEWYPALTKPDSLKAVTYGTPC
;
A
#
# COMPACT_ATOMS: atom_id res chain seq x y z
N MET A 1 -15.68 33.18 -12.00
CA MET A 1 -15.59 33.21 -10.53
C MET A 1 -16.13 31.88 -10.02
N SER A 2 -15.27 30.95 -9.62
CA SER A 2 -15.69 29.66 -9.09
C SER A 2 -16.29 29.87 -7.71
N GLU A 3 -17.56 29.52 -7.52
CA GLU A 3 -18.18 29.44 -6.19
C GLU A 3 -17.31 28.55 -5.28
N GLN A 4 -16.60 29.16 -4.33
CA GLN A 4 -15.96 28.41 -3.25
C GLN A 4 -17.08 27.85 -2.37
N ARG A 5 -17.58 26.66 -2.69
CA ARG A 5 -18.41 25.87 -1.78
C ARG A 5 -17.60 25.65 -0.50
N LEU A 6 -18.03 26.30 0.57
CA LEU A 6 -17.43 26.16 1.88
C LEU A 6 -17.79 24.77 2.43
N ILE A 7 -16.87 23.81 2.30
CA ILE A 7 -17.05 22.46 2.82
C ILE A 7 -16.79 22.51 4.33
N LEU A 8 -17.86 22.47 5.12
CA LEU A 8 -17.76 22.40 6.57
C LEU A 8 -17.37 20.97 6.99
N PRO A 9 -16.48 20.81 7.98
CA PRO A 9 -16.14 19.50 8.52
C PRO A 9 -17.32 18.87 9.24
N ASP A 10 -17.49 17.56 9.06
CA ASP A 10 -18.45 16.73 9.78
C ASP A 10 -18.16 16.78 11.29
N VAL A 11 -19.17 16.54 12.14
CA VAL A 11 -19.05 16.65 13.61
C VAL A 11 -17.92 15.78 14.16
N TRP A 12 -17.77 14.55 13.66
CA TRP A 12 -16.69 13.65 14.08
C TRP A 12 -15.31 14.18 13.67
N GLN A 13 -15.18 14.84 12.51
CA GLN A 13 -13.93 15.50 12.09
C GLN A 13 -13.60 16.68 13.02
N GLN A 14 -14.61 17.45 13.45
CA GLN A 14 -14.41 18.53 14.42
C GLN A 14 -13.93 18.01 15.77
N THR A 15 -14.48 16.88 16.24
CA THR A 15 -14.02 16.21 17.46
C THR A 15 -12.54 15.82 17.35
N ALA A 16 -12.14 15.21 16.23
CA ALA A 16 -10.74 14.86 15.97
C ALA A 16 -9.83 16.10 15.97
N LEU A 17 -10.24 17.19 15.29
CA LEU A 17 -9.49 18.44 15.25
C LEU A 17 -9.35 19.10 16.62
N ARG A 18 -10.38 19.07 17.46
CA ARG A 18 -10.32 19.60 18.84
C ARG A 18 -9.32 18.80 19.68
N ALA A 19 -9.34 17.47 19.58
CA ALA A 19 -8.39 16.62 20.29
C ALA A 19 -6.95 16.84 19.82
N LEU A 20 -6.73 16.97 18.50
CA LEU A 20 -5.41 17.29 17.95
C LEU A 20 -4.89 18.65 18.45
N ARG A 21 -5.74 19.68 18.45
CA ARG A 21 -5.37 21.01 18.99
C ARG A 21 -5.08 20.99 20.50
N ALA A 22 -5.73 20.08 21.24
CA ALA A 22 -5.43 19.82 22.65
C ALA A 22 -4.16 18.97 22.85
N ARG A 23 -3.35 18.74 21.80
CA ARG A 23 -2.12 17.93 21.82
C ARG A 23 -2.33 16.47 22.27
N LYS A 24 -3.54 15.94 22.10
CA LYS A 24 -3.84 14.52 22.30
C LYS A 24 -3.49 13.72 21.06
N ASP A 25 -3.13 12.46 21.24
CA ASP A 25 -3.11 11.52 20.12
C ASP A 25 -4.54 11.17 19.71
N VAL A 26 -4.76 10.91 18.43
CA VAL A 26 -6.11 10.67 17.90
C VAL A 26 -6.12 9.41 17.05
N ILE A 27 -7.10 8.55 17.32
CA ILE A 27 -7.42 7.40 16.46
C ILE A 27 -8.78 7.68 15.81
N VAL A 28 -8.82 7.61 14.49
CA VAL A 28 -10.03 7.82 13.69
C VAL A 28 -10.40 6.50 13.02
N GLN A 29 -11.57 5.98 13.38
CA GLN A 29 -12.19 4.84 12.72
C GLN A 29 -13.43 5.33 11.97
N ALA A 30 -13.33 5.50 10.65
CA ALA A 30 -14.41 6.01 9.80
C ALA A 30 -14.39 5.36 8.39
N PRO A 31 -15.56 5.02 7.79
CA PRO A 31 -15.63 4.31 6.52
C PRO A 31 -14.79 4.93 5.40
N THR A 32 -14.31 4.10 4.47
CA THR A 32 -13.66 4.57 3.24
C THR A 32 -14.57 5.54 2.48
N GLY A 33 -14.01 6.64 1.98
CA GLY A 33 -14.75 7.72 1.34
C GLY A 33 -15.35 8.78 2.30
N SER A 34 -15.21 8.62 3.63
CA SER A 34 -15.75 9.59 4.60
C SER A 34 -14.95 10.89 4.74
N GLY A 35 -13.75 10.97 4.15
CA GLY A 35 -12.89 12.16 4.23
C GLY A 35 -11.95 12.17 5.44
N LYS A 36 -11.40 11.02 5.83
CA LYS A 36 -10.41 10.92 6.93
C LYS A 36 -9.19 11.82 6.72
N THR A 37 -8.65 11.83 5.49
CA THR A 37 -7.51 12.68 5.11
C THR A 37 -7.78 14.17 5.31
N HIS A 38 -9.06 14.59 5.23
CA HIS A 38 -9.43 15.99 5.42
C HIS A 38 -9.17 16.49 6.84
N ILE A 39 -9.13 15.60 7.85
CA ILE A 39 -8.73 15.96 9.22
C ILE A 39 -7.30 16.50 9.22
N PHE A 40 -6.38 15.78 8.58
CA PHE A 40 -4.99 16.22 8.45
C PHE A 40 -4.92 17.55 7.71
N GLU A 41 -5.65 17.68 6.59
CA GLU A 41 -5.61 18.91 5.80
C GLU A 41 -6.12 20.14 6.54
N LEU A 42 -7.23 19.99 7.28
CA LEU A 42 -7.78 21.05 8.12
C LEU A 42 -6.88 21.38 9.31
N PHE A 43 -6.17 20.39 9.85
CA PHE A 43 -5.23 20.61 10.95
C PHE A 43 -4.00 21.40 10.48
N ILE A 44 -3.42 21.03 9.34
CA ILE A 44 -2.30 21.76 8.72
C ILE A 44 -2.72 23.18 8.34
N LYS A 45 -3.83 23.35 7.62
CA LYS A 45 -4.39 24.67 7.28
C LYS A 45 -4.76 25.50 8.53
N GLY A 46 -5.04 24.82 9.64
CA GLY A 46 -5.33 25.43 10.94
C GLY A 46 -4.11 25.95 11.70
N GLY A 47 -2.91 25.91 11.12
CA GLY A 47 -1.71 26.53 11.68
C GLY A 47 -0.81 25.59 12.49
N HIS A 48 -0.81 24.28 12.19
CA HIS A 48 0.16 23.34 12.76
C HIS A 48 1.60 23.85 12.61
N GLN A 49 2.41 23.72 13.66
CA GLN A 49 3.81 24.12 13.70
C GLN A 49 4.71 22.89 13.74
N GLY A 50 5.87 22.97 13.10
CA GLY A 50 6.83 21.87 13.03
C GLY A 50 6.55 20.89 11.88
N GLN A 51 7.30 19.79 11.86
CA GLN A 51 7.26 18.82 10.76
C GLN A 51 6.13 17.80 10.96
N ALA A 52 5.34 17.58 9.90
CA ALA A 52 4.29 16.59 9.83
C ALA A 52 4.67 15.49 8.82
N VAL A 53 4.73 14.24 9.27
CA VAL A 53 4.96 13.08 8.39
C VAL A 53 3.65 12.32 8.20
N TYR A 54 3.14 12.31 6.98
CA TYR A 54 1.97 11.54 6.58
C TYR A 54 2.38 10.24 5.91
N THR A 55 2.09 9.12 6.56
CA THR A 55 2.46 7.81 6.06
C THR A 55 1.30 7.10 5.38
N VAL A 56 1.59 6.46 4.25
CA VAL A 56 0.64 5.71 3.44
C VAL A 56 1.15 4.30 3.17
N PRO A 57 0.25 3.33 2.89
CA PRO A 57 0.66 1.94 2.74
C PRO A 57 1.46 1.71 1.45
N THR A 58 1.27 2.47 0.38
CA THR A 58 1.94 2.18 -0.91
C THR A 58 2.72 3.36 -1.43
N ARG A 59 3.79 3.07 -2.20
CA ARG A 59 4.59 4.11 -2.88
C ARG A 59 3.77 4.87 -3.91
N ALA A 60 2.83 4.20 -4.58
CA ALA A 60 1.92 4.86 -5.52
C ALA A 60 1.12 5.96 -4.82
N LEU A 61 0.47 5.64 -3.68
CA LEU A 61 -0.23 6.63 -2.87
C LEU A 61 0.68 7.74 -2.38
N ALA A 62 1.94 7.43 -2.05
CA ALA A 62 2.88 8.43 -1.56
C ALA A 62 3.17 9.48 -2.64
N ASN A 63 3.40 9.03 -3.88
CA ASN A 63 3.57 9.91 -5.02
C ASN A 63 2.29 10.70 -5.34
N ASP A 64 1.15 10.02 -5.35
CA ASP A 64 -0.14 10.62 -5.67
C ASP A 64 -0.48 11.73 -4.63
N LYS A 65 -0.23 11.48 -3.33
CA LYS A 65 -0.44 12.48 -2.25
C LYS A 65 0.56 13.63 -2.27
N ARG A 66 1.84 13.34 -2.56
CA ARG A 66 2.86 14.39 -2.71
C ARG A 66 2.43 15.36 -3.81
N ALA A 67 2.07 14.85 -4.98
CA ALA A 67 1.64 15.68 -6.09
C ALA A 67 0.35 16.44 -5.78
N GLU A 68 -0.67 15.78 -5.21
CA GLU A 68 -1.93 16.42 -4.82
C GLU A 68 -1.70 17.64 -3.91
N TRP A 69 -0.85 17.51 -2.89
CA TRP A 69 -0.58 18.61 -1.96
C TRP A 69 0.40 19.65 -2.53
N SER A 70 1.34 19.26 -3.38
CA SER A 70 2.16 20.22 -4.13
C SER A 70 1.31 21.08 -5.08
N ASP A 71 0.29 20.50 -5.73
CA ASP A 71 -0.66 21.24 -6.59
C ASP A 71 -1.53 22.21 -5.78
N LEU A 72 -1.73 21.95 -4.48
CA LEU A 72 -2.34 22.90 -3.53
C LEU A 72 -1.38 23.99 -3.05
N GLY A 73 -0.13 23.99 -3.53
CA GLY A 73 0.91 24.96 -3.17
C GLY A 73 1.61 24.69 -1.85
N TRP A 74 1.52 23.47 -1.31
CA TRP A 74 2.23 23.10 -0.09
C TRP A 74 3.68 22.73 -0.39
N ASP A 75 4.58 23.03 0.55
CA ASP A 75 5.95 22.52 0.55
C ASP A 75 5.97 21.09 1.09
N VAL A 76 6.14 20.12 0.19
CA VAL A 76 5.97 18.69 0.46
C VAL A 76 7.18 17.89 0.00
N GLY A 77 7.80 17.19 0.95
CA GLY A 77 8.82 16.18 0.73
C GLY A 77 8.25 14.78 0.54
N ILE A 78 9.08 13.86 0.07
CA ILE A 78 8.72 12.44 -0.06
C ILE A 78 9.84 11.53 0.45
N ALA A 79 9.47 10.48 1.17
CA ALA A 79 10.37 9.44 1.64
C ALA A 79 9.77 8.04 1.41
N THR A 80 10.18 7.39 0.34
CA THR A 80 9.83 6.01 -0.01
C THR A 80 11.10 5.16 -0.11
N GLY A 81 10.96 3.84 -0.24
CA GLY A 81 12.12 2.93 -0.32
C GLY A 81 13.02 3.11 -1.55
N ASP A 82 12.59 3.93 -2.51
CA ASP A 82 13.28 4.22 -3.78
C ASP A 82 13.61 5.71 -3.96
N ILE A 83 12.84 6.62 -3.34
CA ILE A 83 12.97 8.07 -3.54
C ILE A 83 13.03 8.75 -2.17
N SER A 84 13.93 9.71 -2.03
CA SER A 84 14.03 10.58 -0.87
C SER A 84 14.36 11.99 -1.35
N GLU A 85 13.38 12.89 -1.29
CA GLU A 85 13.47 14.24 -1.83
C GLU A 85 12.83 15.25 -0.88
N ASN A 86 13.45 16.43 -0.75
CA ASN A 86 12.96 17.55 0.06
C ASN A 86 12.58 17.14 1.50
N LEU A 87 13.47 16.42 2.19
CA LEU A 87 13.20 15.87 3.52
C LEU A 87 13.15 16.92 4.65
N ASP A 88 13.53 18.16 4.35
CA ASP A 88 13.45 19.30 5.27
C ASP A 88 12.10 20.03 5.19
N ALA A 89 11.23 19.62 4.24
CA ALA A 89 9.89 20.18 4.09
C ALA A 89 9.08 20.07 5.40
N PRO A 90 8.17 21.03 5.65
CA PRO A 90 7.27 20.97 6.80
C PRO A 90 6.31 19.79 6.72
N ILE A 91 6.03 19.28 5.51
CA ILE A 91 5.17 18.12 5.28
C ILE A 91 5.96 17.07 4.51
N ILE A 92 5.99 15.84 5.00
CA ILE A 92 6.59 14.71 4.30
C ILE A 92 5.53 13.64 4.06
N VAL A 93 5.40 13.18 2.82
CA VAL A 93 4.65 11.97 2.51
C VAL A 93 5.61 10.78 2.50
N ALA A 94 5.30 9.69 3.21
CA ALA A 94 6.24 8.58 3.34
C ALA A 94 5.59 7.20 3.35
N THR A 95 6.37 6.16 3.05
CA THR A 95 6.06 4.80 3.52
C THR A 95 6.64 4.63 4.91
N LEU A 96 5.87 4.06 5.86
CA LEU A 96 6.24 4.05 7.28
C LEU A 96 7.62 3.44 7.56
N GLU A 97 8.03 2.43 6.78
CA GLU A 97 9.33 1.76 6.92
C GLU A 97 10.51 2.72 6.82
N THR A 98 10.40 3.78 6.02
CA THR A 98 11.46 4.80 5.85
C THR A 98 11.63 5.67 7.09
N GLN A 99 10.62 5.74 7.95
CA GLN A 99 10.65 6.56 9.16
C GLN A 99 11.24 5.80 10.35
N ARG A 100 11.31 4.46 10.29
CA ARG A 100 11.76 3.61 11.39
C ARG A 100 13.08 4.06 12.02
N GLN A 101 14.07 4.41 11.20
CA GLN A 101 15.38 4.85 11.69
C GLN A 101 15.29 6.14 12.52
N LYS A 102 14.46 7.11 12.12
CA LYS A 102 14.28 8.36 12.87
C LYS A 102 13.74 8.09 14.27
N PHE A 103 12.83 7.13 14.43
CA PHE A 103 12.29 6.74 15.73
C PHE A 103 13.31 5.99 16.59
N LEU A 104 14.15 5.14 15.99
CA LEU A 104 15.26 4.51 16.69
C LEU A 104 16.29 5.52 17.22
N GLU A 105 16.44 6.65 16.54
CA GLU A 105 17.31 7.77 16.95
C GLU A 105 16.62 8.81 17.84
N ASN A 106 15.34 8.59 18.22
CA ASN A 106 14.52 9.53 18.98
C ASN A 106 14.35 10.92 18.30
N LYS A 107 14.32 10.93 16.96
CA LYS A 107 14.14 12.11 16.10
C LYS A 107 12.83 12.06 15.32
N GLY A 108 11.76 11.61 15.98
CA GLY A 108 10.42 11.60 15.39
C GLY A 108 9.95 13.02 15.01
N PRO A 109 8.99 13.15 14.07
CA PRO A 109 8.39 14.43 13.69
C PRO A 109 7.50 15.00 14.82
N ASP A 110 7.02 16.24 14.67
CA ASP A 110 6.04 16.82 15.59
C ASP A 110 4.67 16.14 15.48
N LEU A 111 4.29 15.74 14.26
CA LEU A 111 3.09 14.97 13.97
C LEU A 111 3.43 13.77 13.08
N LEU A 112 3.08 12.57 13.54
CA LEU A 112 3.07 11.34 12.74
C LEU A 112 1.62 10.96 12.41
N VAL A 113 1.30 10.93 11.12
CA VAL A 113 0.03 10.39 10.63
C VAL A 113 0.27 9.01 10.02
N ILE A 114 -0.52 8.03 10.43
CA ILE A 114 -0.53 6.69 9.84
C ILE A 114 -1.89 6.44 9.20
N ASP A 115 -1.92 6.51 7.88
CA ASP A 115 -3.08 6.10 7.10
C ASP A 115 -3.11 4.58 6.94
N GLU A 116 -4.32 4.03 6.97
CA GLU A 116 -4.58 2.59 6.98
C GLU A 116 -3.80 1.87 8.11
N TYR A 117 -3.89 2.35 9.36
CA TYR A 117 -3.11 1.80 10.49
C TYR A 117 -3.37 0.30 10.78
N GLN A 118 -4.42 -0.30 10.22
CA GLN A 118 -4.62 -1.75 10.25
C GLN A 118 -3.48 -2.54 9.60
N MET A 119 -2.61 -1.89 8.82
CA MET A 119 -1.34 -2.47 8.37
C MET A 119 -0.46 -2.99 9.53
N LEU A 120 -0.77 -2.62 10.78
CA LEU A 120 -0.20 -3.24 11.99
C LEU A 120 -0.33 -4.78 12.04
N THR A 121 -1.36 -5.36 11.41
CA THR A 121 -1.52 -6.83 11.34
C THR A 121 -0.85 -7.46 10.11
N ASP A 122 -0.23 -6.67 9.24
CA ASP A 122 0.43 -7.20 8.04
C ASP A 122 1.61 -8.12 8.44
N ASN A 123 1.69 -9.30 7.83
CA ASN A 123 2.67 -10.31 8.20
C ASN A 123 4.13 -9.89 7.92
N ARG A 124 4.36 -8.99 6.97
CA ARG A 124 5.70 -8.54 6.55
C ARG A 124 6.04 -7.18 7.12
N ARG A 125 5.06 -6.29 7.19
CA ARG A 125 5.23 -4.87 7.48
C ARG A 125 4.76 -4.50 8.88
N GLY A 126 3.89 -5.30 9.49
CA GLY A 126 3.28 -5.01 10.80
C GLY A 126 4.30 -4.77 11.90
N ALA A 127 5.42 -5.51 11.90
CA ALA A 127 6.50 -5.31 12.87
C ALA A 127 7.12 -3.89 12.82
N ALA A 128 7.20 -3.27 11.64
CA ALA A 128 7.69 -1.90 11.51
C ALA A 128 6.67 -0.88 12.04
N TYR A 129 5.37 -1.11 11.79
CA TYR A 129 4.28 -0.28 12.35
C TYR A 129 4.27 -0.33 13.86
N GLU A 130 4.38 -1.54 14.40
CA GLU A 130 4.46 -1.76 15.84
C GLU A 130 5.68 -1.06 16.46
N THR A 131 6.85 -1.25 15.86
CA THR A 131 8.11 -0.63 16.30
C THR A 131 8.03 0.89 16.33
N VAL A 132 7.55 1.51 15.24
CA VAL A 132 7.45 2.97 15.15
C VAL A 132 6.52 3.53 16.22
N LEU A 133 5.35 2.93 16.42
CA LEU A 133 4.39 3.38 17.42
C LEU A 133 4.89 3.16 18.85
N ALA A 134 5.56 2.04 19.11
CA ALA A 134 6.15 1.71 20.41
C ALA A 134 7.32 2.65 20.79
N LEU A 135 8.09 3.11 19.81
CA LEU A 135 9.24 4.01 20.00
C LEU A 135 8.90 5.49 19.83
N ALA A 136 7.70 5.83 19.37
CA ALA A 136 7.30 7.21 19.17
C ALA A 136 7.44 7.99 20.48
N PRO A 137 8.25 9.06 20.52
CA PRO A 137 8.38 9.87 21.73
C PRO A 137 7.05 10.58 22.03
N LYS A 138 6.86 11.00 23.28
CA LYS A 138 5.66 11.75 23.69
C LYS A 138 5.59 13.16 23.07
N THR A 139 6.72 13.65 22.54
CA THR A 139 6.79 14.90 21.78
C THR A 139 6.18 14.78 20.38
N THR A 140 6.23 13.59 19.77
CA THR A 140 5.57 13.29 18.50
C THR A 140 4.10 13.00 18.76
N GLN A 141 3.21 13.87 18.27
CA GLN A 141 1.77 13.63 18.28
C GLN A 141 1.42 12.58 17.21
N ILE A 142 0.46 11.71 17.51
CA ILE A 142 0.05 10.62 16.62
C ILE A 142 -1.40 10.82 16.14
N LEU A 143 -1.61 10.65 14.84
CA LEU A 143 -2.92 10.53 14.21
C LEU A 143 -3.01 9.20 13.45
N LEU A 144 -3.86 8.29 13.90
CA LEU A 144 -4.11 7.01 13.21
C LEU A 144 -5.43 7.08 12.44
N LEU A 145 -5.43 6.73 11.16
CA LEU A 145 -6.62 6.74 10.30
C LEU A 145 -6.90 5.33 9.76
N SER A 146 -8.13 4.84 9.93
CA SER A 146 -8.60 3.61 9.26
C SER A 146 -10.10 3.64 9.01
N GLY A 147 -10.55 2.87 8.04
CA GLY A 147 -11.98 2.58 7.82
C GLY A 147 -12.35 1.11 7.99
N SER A 148 -11.40 0.27 8.40
CA SER A 148 -11.55 -1.19 8.30
C SER A 148 -11.16 -1.93 9.57
N VAL A 149 -11.15 -1.29 10.74
CA VAL A 149 -10.80 -1.93 12.02
C VAL A 149 -12.03 -2.18 12.88
N ALA A 150 -12.14 -3.39 13.42
CA ALA A 150 -13.26 -3.82 14.24
C ALA A 150 -13.05 -3.56 15.75
N ASN A 151 -11.79 -3.45 16.20
CA ASN A 151 -11.40 -3.29 17.61
C ASN A 151 -10.44 -2.10 17.83
N PRO A 152 -10.79 -0.87 17.43
CA PRO A 152 -9.89 0.28 17.60
C PRO A 152 -9.52 0.55 19.07
N LYS A 153 -10.40 0.18 20.00
CA LYS A 153 -10.18 0.27 21.46
C LYS A 153 -8.95 -0.51 21.93
N SER A 154 -8.60 -1.63 21.31
CA SER A 154 -7.38 -2.37 21.66
C SER A 154 -6.11 -1.54 21.38
N VAL A 155 -6.12 -0.74 20.33
CA VAL A 155 -5.00 0.17 20.01
C VAL A 155 -4.97 1.36 20.97
N VAL A 156 -6.14 1.87 21.39
CA VAL A 156 -6.24 2.90 22.45
C VAL A 156 -5.63 2.40 23.75
N GLU A 157 -6.01 1.19 24.20
CA GLU A 157 -5.50 0.57 25.42
C GLU A 157 -3.97 0.43 25.37
N TRP A 158 -3.43 -0.03 24.24
CA TRP A 158 -1.99 -0.17 24.05
C TRP A 158 -1.26 1.18 24.08
N LEU A 159 -1.68 2.16 23.29
CA LEU A 159 -1.02 3.47 23.31
C LEU A 159 -1.15 4.15 24.69
N SER A 160 -2.26 3.93 25.39
CA SER A 160 -2.44 4.42 26.77
C SER A 160 -1.49 3.74 27.76
N SER A 161 -1.19 2.43 27.59
CA SER A 161 -0.21 1.73 28.43
C SER A 161 1.22 2.24 28.22
N LEU A 162 1.51 2.84 27.05
CA LEU A 162 2.74 3.60 26.79
C LEU A 162 2.75 5.00 27.42
N GLY A 163 1.69 5.35 28.17
CA GLY A 163 1.54 6.61 28.88
C GLY A 163 1.18 7.78 27.96
N ARG A 164 0.41 7.52 26.89
CA ARG A 164 -0.09 8.51 25.93
C ARG A 164 -1.56 8.84 26.21
N ASP A 165 -1.98 10.08 25.95
CA ASP A 165 -3.38 10.52 26.06
C ASP A 165 -4.05 10.44 24.70
N VAL A 166 -4.93 9.45 24.52
CA VAL A 166 -5.48 9.06 23.21
C VAL A 166 -6.98 9.30 23.17
N THR A 167 -7.44 10.02 22.16
CA THR A 167 -8.87 10.20 21.84
C THR A 167 -9.27 9.29 20.70
N LEU A 168 -10.26 8.43 20.93
CA LEU A 168 -10.88 7.63 19.87
C LEU A 168 -12.08 8.37 19.28
N VAL A 169 -12.11 8.50 17.96
CA VAL A 169 -13.21 9.06 17.17
C VAL A 169 -13.74 7.98 16.24
N GLU A 170 -14.97 7.55 16.47
CA GLU A 170 -15.64 6.52 15.66
C GLU A 170 -16.80 7.15 14.88
N GLU A 171 -16.83 6.87 13.58
CA GLU A 171 -17.97 7.14 12.71
C GLU A 171 -18.32 5.82 12.01
N HIS A 172 -19.58 5.42 12.05
CA HIS A 172 -20.04 4.16 11.45
C HIS A 172 -20.92 4.39 10.23
N ARG A 173 -21.45 5.61 10.06
CA ARG A 173 -22.32 5.96 8.95
C ARG A 173 -21.48 6.37 7.76
N ARG A 174 -21.66 5.63 6.66
CA ARG A 174 -21.07 6.01 5.38
C ARG A 174 -21.84 7.21 4.78
N PRO A 175 -21.16 8.23 4.20
CA PRO A 175 -21.85 9.35 3.58
C PRO A 175 -22.79 8.94 2.44
N VAL A 176 -22.40 7.90 1.70
CA VAL A 176 -23.21 7.27 0.66
C VAL A 176 -23.44 5.81 1.08
N PRO A 177 -24.67 5.37 1.39
CA PRO A 177 -24.96 3.98 1.75
C PRO A 177 -24.64 3.02 0.60
N LEU A 178 -24.35 1.75 0.93
CA LEU A 178 -24.09 0.69 -0.04
C LEU A 178 -25.29 -0.25 -0.15
N GLU A 179 -25.63 -0.62 -1.38
CA GLU A 179 -26.58 -1.69 -1.69
C GLU A 179 -25.90 -2.77 -2.53
N GLU A 180 -26.34 -4.02 -2.37
CA GLU A 180 -25.83 -5.15 -3.16
C GLU A 180 -26.79 -5.44 -4.32
N ILE A 181 -26.25 -5.58 -5.54
CA ILE A 181 -27.04 -5.91 -6.74
C ILE A 181 -26.43 -7.10 -7.47
N TRP A 182 -27.29 -8.07 -7.81
CA TRP A 182 -26.92 -9.19 -8.67
C TRP A 182 -27.14 -8.84 -10.14
N LEU A 183 -26.05 -8.68 -10.89
CA LEU A 183 -26.09 -8.22 -12.28
C LEU A 183 -26.75 -9.22 -13.24
N ASP A 184 -26.68 -10.52 -12.94
CA ASP A 184 -27.22 -11.54 -13.85
C ASP A 184 -28.75 -11.60 -13.83
N ALA A 185 -29.37 -11.13 -12.74
CA ALA A 185 -30.82 -11.07 -12.57
C ALA A 185 -31.45 -9.78 -13.11
N LEU A 186 -30.66 -8.84 -13.63
CA LEU A 186 -31.19 -7.63 -14.24
C LEU A 186 -31.92 -7.96 -15.54
N GLU A 187 -33.15 -7.48 -15.66
CA GLU A 187 -33.99 -7.61 -16.85
C GLU A 187 -33.54 -6.62 -17.94
N THR A 188 -32.45 -6.93 -18.63
CA THR A 188 -31.95 -6.12 -19.76
C THR A 188 -31.77 -6.96 -21.02
N LYS A 189 -31.57 -6.29 -22.16
CA LYS A 189 -31.23 -6.97 -23.42
C LYS A 189 -29.85 -7.64 -23.29
N GLU A 190 -29.79 -8.94 -23.57
CA GLU A 190 -28.52 -9.68 -23.61
C GLU A 190 -27.55 -9.07 -24.65
N PRO A 191 -26.31 -8.74 -24.25
CA PRO A 191 -25.31 -8.22 -25.17
C PRO A 191 -24.91 -9.27 -26.23
N GLU A 192 -25.26 -9.01 -27.49
CA GLU A 192 -24.94 -9.90 -28.61
C GLU A 192 -23.42 -9.91 -28.89
N GLY A 193 -22.86 -11.09 -29.19
CA GLY A 193 -21.45 -11.23 -29.58
C GLY A 193 -20.43 -11.16 -28.43
N VAL A 194 -20.86 -10.99 -27.18
CA VAL A 194 -19.96 -10.87 -26.01
C VAL A 194 -19.78 -12.23 -25.33
N ARG A 195 -18.58 -12.82 -25.44
CA ARG A 195 -18.28 -14.14 -24.84
C ARG A 195 -18.03 -14.07 -23.33
N SER A 196 -17.37 -13.01 -22.86
CA SER A 196 -17.00 -12.84 -21.45
C SER A 196 -18.25 -12.63 -20.58
N SER A 197 -18.43 -13.46 -19.55
CA SER A 197 -19.53 -13.33 -18.58
C SER A 197 -19.42 -12.02 -17.80
N ILE A 198 -18.21 -11.66 -17.36
CA ILE A 198 -17.94 -10.41 -16.65
C ILE A 198 -18.30 -9.21 -17.54
N ALA A 199 -17.89 -9.23 -18.82
CA ALA A 199 -18.21 -8.13 -19.72
C ALA A 199 -19.74 -8.02 -19.92
N ARG A 200 -20.45 -9.14 -20.12
CA ARG A 200 -21.92 -9.13 -20.21
C ARG A 200 -22.56 -8.52 -18.96
N ALA A 201 -22.14 -8.95 -17.77
CA ALA A 201 -22.66 -8.44 -16.50
C ALA A 201 -22.43 -6.94 -16.35
N VAL A 202 -21.23 -6.44 -16.67
CA VAL A 202 -20.92 -5.00 -16.64
C VAL A 202 -21.83 -4.22 -17.58
N ILE A 203 -22.05 -4.71 -18.81
CA ILE A 203 -22.94 -4.06 -19.77
C ILE A 203 -24.38 -4.03 -19.27
N LYS A 204 -24.89 -5.13 -18.69
CA LYS A 204 -26.22 -5.13 -18.04
C LYS A 204 -26.32 -4.09 -16.93
N GLY A 205 -25.26 -3.95 -16.13
CA GLY A 205 -25.16 -2.93 -15.10
C GLY A 205 -25.23 -1.50 -15.67
N LEU A 206 -24.48 -1.23 -16.75
CA LEU A 206 -24.52 0.08 -17.43
C LEU A 206 -25.90 0.39 -18.03
N GLN A 207 -26.56 -0.60 -18.65
CA GLN A 207 -27.91 -0.48 -19.19
C GLN A 207 -28.96 -0.20 -18.09
N SER A 208 -28.67 -0.57 -16.85
CA SER A 208 -29.54 -0.39 -15.67
C SER A 208 -29.17 0.82 -14.82
N ASP A 209 -28.44 1.79 -15.37
CA ASP A 209 -28.00 3.01 -14.67
C ASP A 209 -27.14 2.73 -13.41
N LEU A 210 -26.34 1.66 -13.43
CA LEU A 210 -25.37 1.38 -12.36
C LEU A 210 -23.98 1.96 -12.67
N GLY A 211 -23.83 2.67 -13.79
CA GLY A 211 -22.58 3.29 -14.21
C GLY A 211 -22.27 4.62 -13.48
N PRO A 212 -21.00 5.01 -13.38
CA PRO A 212 -19.81 4.27 -13.83
C PRO A 212 -19.41 3.14 -12.87
N ILE A 213 -18.78 2.08 -13.40
CA ILE A 213 -18.43 0.85 -12.66
C ILE A 213 -16.90 0.70 -12.51
N LEU A 214 -16.43 0.55 -11.28
CA LEU A 214 -15.06 0.16 -10.97
C LEU A 214 -14.95 -1.36 -10.87
N VAL A 215 -14.18 -1.98 -11.76
CA VAL A 215 -13.99 -3.44 -11.80
C VAL A 215 -12.61 -3.79 -11.28
N PHE A 216 -12.53 -4.61 -10.24
CA PHE A 216 -11.28 -5.12 -9.69
C PHE A 216 -10.96 -6.51 -10.23
N ALA A 217 -9.83 -6.62 -10.93
CA ALA A 217 -9.34 -7.82 -11.55
C ALA A 217 -8.09 -8.39 -10.82
N PRO A 218 -7.89 -9.72 -10.81
CA PRO A 218 -6.88 -10.39 -9.98
C PRO A 218 -5.43 -10.10 -10.39
N ARG A 219 -5.19 -9.78 -11.67
CA ARG A 219 -3.85 -9.56 -12.23
C ARG A 219 -3.92 -8.65 -13.45
N ARG A 220 -2.78 -8.03 -13.79
CA ARG A 220 -2.66 -7.07 -14.90
C ARG A 220 -3.24 -7.58 -16.22
N LYS A 221 -2.79 -8.74 -16.70
CA LYS A 221 -3.27 -9.31 -17.97
C LYS A 221 -4.77 -9.67 -17.95
N ALA A 222 -5.35 -9.95 -16.78
CA ALA A 222 -6.79 -10.14 -16.65
C ALA A 222 -7.53 -8.80 -16.74
N ALA A 223 -7.03 -7.75 -16.07
CA ALA A 223 -7.57 -6.40 -16.16
C ALA A 223 -7.59 -5.89 -17.62
N GLU A 224 -6.47 -6.04 -18.33
CA GLU A 224 -6.35 -5.65 -19.74
C GLU A 224 -7.34 -6.43 -20.64
N GLN A 225 -7.52 -7.73 -20.40
CA GLN A 225 -8.47 -8.54 -21.18
C GLN A 225 -9.93 -8.16 -20.89
N ILE A 226 -10.29 -8.02 -19.61
CA ILE A 226 -11.64 -7.61 -19.20
C ILE A 226 -11.98 -6.24 -19.78
N ALA A 227 -11.05 -5.28 -19.73
CA ALA A 227 -11.25 -3.96 -20.32
C ALA A 227 -11.47 -4.04 -21.85
N LYS A 228 -10.71 -4.88 -22.57
CA LYS A 228 -10.89 -5.08 -24.02
C LYS A 228 -12.25 -5.71 -24.33
N ASP A 229 -12.67 -6.71 -23.56
CA ASP A 229 -13.96 -7.38 -23.76
C ASP A 229 -15.13 -6.42 -23.52
N ILE A 230 -15.04 -5.56 -22.49
CA ILE A 230 -16.04 -4.52 -22.19
C ILE A 230 -16.05 -3.46 -23.29
N ALA A 231 -14.87 -2.97 -23.72
CA ALA A 231 -14.77 -1.95 -24.76
C ALA A 231 -15.31 -2.44 -26.12
N TYR A 232 -15.17 -3.73 -26.43
CA TYR A 232 -15.76 -4.34 -27.62
C TYR A 232 -17.30 -4.40 -27.57
N ALA A 233 -17.86 -4.57 -26.36
CA ALA A 233 -19.29 -4.66 -26.15
C ALA A 233 -20.01 -3.30 -26.11
N LEU A 234 -19.27 -2.20 -25.93
CA LEU A 234 -19.82 -0.85 -25.90
C LEU A 234 -19.99 -0.25 -27.30
N PRO A 235 -21.00 0.63 -27.50
CA PRO A 235 -21.15 1.37 -28.76
C PRO A 235 -19.89 2.18 -29.10
N LEU A 236 -19.52 2.20 -30.38
CA LEU A 236 -18.34 2.93 -30.84
C LEU A 236 -18.44 4.43 -30.53
N GLY A 237 -17.42 4.96 -29.84
CA GLY A 237 -17.29 6.39 -29.57
C GLY A 237 -18.00 6.89 -28.32
N ASN A 238 -18.34 5.97 -27.39
CA ASN A 238 -18.94 6.33 -26.10
C ASN A 238 -18.00 7.14 -25.19
N GLY A 239 -16.68 7.06 -25.43
CA GLY A 239 -15.68 7.70 -24.60
C GLY A 239 -15.30 9.13 -25.01
N PRO A 240 -14.45 9.80 -24.21
CA PRO A 240 -13.98 11.14 -24.47
C PRO A 240 -13.18 11.25 -25.77
N GLN A 241 -13.25 12.42 -26.41
CA GLN A 241 -12.32 12.77 -27.48
C GLN A 241 -10.98 13.21 -26.89
N LEU A 242 -9.91 12.51 -27.28
CA LEU A 242 -8.56 12.80 -26.83
C LEU A 242 -7.85 13.75 -27.79
N THR A 243 -7.11 14.73 -27.24
CA THR A 243 -6.19 15.57 -28.02
C THR A 243 -4.99 14.75 -28.54
N ALA A 244 -4.21 15.31 -29.46
CA ALA A 244 -3.00 14.67 -29.97
C ALA A 244 -1.99 14.37 -28.84
N GLU A 245 -1.85 15.28 -27.87
CA GLU A 245 -0.99 15.11 -26.70
C GLU A 245 -1.49 14.00 -25.78
N GLN A 246 -2.78 13.98 -25.47
CA GLN A 246 -3.39 12.95 -24.65
C GLN A 246 -3.32 11.57 -25.31
N LYS A 247 -3.48 11.51 -26.64
CA LYS A 247 -3.27 10.28 -27.41
C LYS A 247 -1.83 9.78 -27.29
N LYS A 248 -0.85 10.68 -27.41
CA LYS A 248 0.57 10.33 -27.24
C LYS A 248 0.87 9.83 -25.83
N LEU A 249 0.30 10.48 -24.81
CA LEU A 249 0.45 10.08 -23.41
C LEU A 249 -0.19 8.71 -23.13
N ALA A 250 -1.38 8.46 -23.66
CA ALA A 250 -2.07 7.19 -23.48
C ALA A 250 -1.34 6.02 -24.15
N GLY A 251 -0.79 6.26 -25.34
CA GLY A 251 -0.32 5.19 -26.22
C GLY A 251 -1.49 4.45 -26.88
N ASP A 252 -1.20 3.64 -27.91
CA ASP A 252 -2.23 3.11 -28.81
C ASP A 252 -3.25 2.19 -28.12
N ASP A 253 -2.80 1.32 -27.21
CA ASP A 253 -3.67 0.34 -26.56
C ASP A 253 -4.63 1.02 -25.57
N LEU A 254 -4.12 1.90 -24.72
CA LEU A 254 -4.96 2.63 -23.77
C LEU A 254 -5.88 3.61 -24.49
N TYR A 255 -5.41 4.28 -25.55
CA TYR A 255 -6.21 5.17 -26.39
C TYR A 255 -7.46 4.49 -26.95
N LYS A 256 -7.34 3.25 -27.45
CA LYS A 256 -8.47 2.48 -27.98
C LYS A 256 -9.53 2.24 -26.92
N LEU A 257 -9.13 1.92 -25.69
CA LEU A 257 -10.05 1.70 -24.57
C LEU A 257 -10.71 3.00 -24.13
N LEU A 258 -9.92 4.07 -23.98
CA LEU A 258 -10.42 5.38 -23.54
C LEU A 258 -11.47 5.96 -24.50
N ARG A 259 -11.31 5.77 -25.81
CA ARG A 259 -12.33 6.20 -26.80
C ARG A 259 -13.66 5.46 -26.70
N GLN A 260 -13.69 4.33 -26.00
CA GLN A 260 -14.91 3.58 -25.71
C GLN A 260 -15.42 3.82 -24.28
N GLY A 261 -14.83 4.76 -23.53
CA GLY A 261 -15.24 5.04 -22.15
C GLY A 261 -14.67 4.04 -21.14
N VAL A 262 -13.67 3.22 -21.52
CA VAL A 262 -13.06 2.21 -20.65
C VAL A 262 -11.65 2.64 -20.24
N GLY A 263 -11.42 2.78 -18.94
CA GLY A 263 -10.12 3.05 -18.34
C GLY A 263 -9.43 1.81 -17.77
N LEU A 264 -8.10 1.87 -17.64
CA LEU A 264 -7.29 0.90 -16.89
C LEU A 264 -6.62 1.57 -15.71
N HIS A 265 -6.43 0.86 -14.60
CA HIS A 265 -5.68 1.34 -13.44
C HIS A 265 -4.85 0.23 -12.77
N HIS A 266 -3.59 0.11 -13.17
CA HIS A 266 -2.65 -0.89 -12.65
C HIS A 266 -1.21 -0.36 -12.63
N SER A 267 -0.29 -1.07 -11.96
CA SER A 267 1.10 -0.63 -11.76
C SER A 267 1.93 -0.47 -13.05
N GLY A 268 1.47 -1.04 -14.16
CA GLY A 268 2.09 -0.86 -15.47
C GLY A 268 1.81 0.49 -16.16
N LEU A 269 0.94 1.34 -15.59
CA LEU A 269 0.70 2.70 -16.10
C LEU A 269 1.64 3.70 -15.44
N THR A 270 2.06 4.71 -16.19
CA THR A 270 2.86 5.81 -15.62
C THR A 270 2.01 6.67 -14.68
N TYR A 271 2.67 7.44 -13.80
CA TYR A 271 1.98 8.41 -12.94
C TYR A 271 1.13 9.38 -13.78
N GLN A 272 1.73 9.99 -14.81
CA GLN A 272 1.03 10.92 -15.71
C GLN A 272 -0.19 10.30 -16.38
N GLN A 273 -0.12 9.04 -16.84
CA GLN A 273 -1.28 8.36 -17.39
C GLN A 273 -2.42 8.23 -16.36
N ARG A 274 -2.11 7.90 -15.10
CA ARG A 274 -3.11 7.80 -14.03
C ARG A 274 -3.68 9.17 -13.66
N SER A 275 -2.83 10.14 -13.35
CA SER A 275 -3.22 11.44 -12.79
C SER A 275 -3.79 12.42 -13.82
N GLU A 276 -3.40 12.35 -15.09
CA GLU A 276 -3.87 13.30 -16.12
C GLU A 276 -5.02 12.73 -16.98
N LEU A 277 -5.10 11.41 -17.12
CA LEU A 277 -6.12 10.76 -17.96
C LEU A 277 -7.14 9.98 -17.12
N ILE A 278 -6.71 8.94 -16.40
CA ILE A 278 -7.64 7.98 -15.81
C ILE A 278 -8.41 8.58 -14.64
N GLU A 279 -7.73 9.09 -13.63
CA GLU A 279 -8.38 9.58 -12.40
C GLU A 279 -9.28 10.79 -12.66
N PRO A 280 -8.88 11.83 -13.42
CA PRO A 280 -9.75 12.97 -13.68
C PRO A 280 -10.99 12.57 -14.49
N TRP A 281 -10.85 11.64 -15.45
CA TRP A 281 -11.97 11.23 -16.29
C TRP A 281 -12.91 10.26 -15.57
N ALA A 282 -12.37 9.41 -14.70
CA ALA A 282 -13.16 8.64 -13.75
C ALA A 282 -13.97 9.57 -12.82
N LYS A 283 -13.32 10.56 -12.20
CA LYS A 283 -13.96 11.52 -11.28
C LYS A 283 -15.00 12.41 -11.97
N SER A 284 -14.74 12.84 -13.21
CA SER A 284 -15.66 13.68 -14.00
C SER A 284 -16.76 12.89 -14.73
N GLY A 285 -16.81 11.56 -14.58
CA GLY A 285 -17.83 10.72 -15.22
C GLY A 285 -17.67 10.58 -16.74
N LYS A 286 -16.48 10.84 -17.28
CA LYS A 286 -16.16 10.62 -18.70
C LYS A 286 -15.85 9.17 -19.04
N LEU A 287 -15.61 8.32 -18.03
CA LEU A 287 -15.40 6.89 -18.19
C LEU A 287 -16.59 6.14 -17.61
N ASP A 288 -17.19 5.26 -18.41
CA ASP A 288 -18.27 4.37 -18.00
C ASP A 288 -17.75 3.24 -17.11
N VAL A 289 -16.53 2.77 -17.39
CA VAL A 289 -15.91 1.66 -16.68
C VAL A 289 -14.44 1.94 -16.45
N VAL A 290 -13.95 1.62 -15.25
CA VAL A 290 -12.50 1.56 -14.97
C VAL A 290 -12.17 0.16 -14.47
N VAL A 291 -11.21 -0.50 -15.12
CA VAL A 291 -10.74 -1.82 -14.69
C VAL A 291 -9.39 -1.68 -14.00
N ALA A 292 -9.34 -2.01 -12.71
CA ALA A 292 -8.17 -1.89 -11.86
C ALA A 292 -7.68 -3.26 -11.36
N THR A 293 -6.39 -3.37 -11.03
CA THR A 293 -5.88 -4.58 -10.36
C THR A 293 -6.13 -4.55 -8.86
N THR A 294 -6.56 -5.68 -8.27
CA THR A 294 -6.79 -5.82 -6.82
C THR A 294 -5.58 -5.40 -5.98
N GLY A 295 -4.35 -5.73 -6.41
CA GLY A 295 -3.13 -5.32 -5.70
C GLY A 295 -2.92 -3.80 -5.60
N LEU A 296 -3.66 -2.99 -6.38
CA LEU A 296 -3.68 -1.53 -6.26
C LEU A 296 -4.97 -1.00 -5.63
N ALA A 297 -5.86 -1.83 -5.09
CA ALA A 297 -7.12 -1.38 -4.50
C ALA A 297 -6.93 -0.38 -3.34
N ALA A 298 -5.93 -0.61 -2.49
CA ALA A 298 -5.53 0.34 -1.47
C ALA A 298 -5.06 1.68 -2.08
N GLY A 299 -4.48 1.63 -3.28
CA GLY A 299 -3.91 2.76 -4.02
C GLY A 299 -4.88 3.63 -4.81
N ILE A 300 -6.14 3.23 -4.97
CA ILE A 300 -7.11 4.00 -5.74
C ILE A 300 -7.64 5.16 -4.90
N ASN A 301 -7.46 6.39 -5.36
CA ASN A 301 -7.86 7.61 -4.65
C ASN A 301 -9.26 8.14 -5.05
N PHE A 302 -10.01 7.43 -5.90
CA PHE A 302 -11.32 7.85 -6.39
C PHE A 302 -12.42 6.83 -6.05
N SER A 303 -13.68 7.25 -6.24
CA SER A 303 -14.87 6.42 -6.08
C SER A 303 -15.72 6.53 -7.34
N LEU A 304 -16.34 5.43 -7.74
CA LEU A 304 -17.31 5.36 -8.84
C LEU A 304 -18.67 4.93 -8.29
N ARG A 305 -19.75 4.99 -9.07
CA ARG A 305 -21.09 4.68 -8.57
C ARG A 305 -21.19 3.23 -8.09
N SER A 306 -20.59 2.31 -8.84
CA SER A 306 -20.62 0.87 -8.54
C SER A 306 -19.23 0.25 -8.50
N VAL A 307 -19.09 -0.84 -7.74
CA VAL A 307 -17.87 -1.65 -7.65
C VAL A 307 -18.19 -3.12 -7.91
N LEU A 308 -17.44 -3.74 -8.80
CA LEU A 308 -17.41 -5.18 -9.04
C LEU A 308 -16.02 -5.72 -8.66
N VAL A 309 -15.96 -6.75 -7.82
CA VAL A 309 -14.72 -7.53 -7.63
C VAL A 309 -14.88 -8.83 -8.38
N THR A 310 -13.95 -9.20 -9.27
CA THR A 310 -14.16 -10.33 -10.19
C THR A 310 -13.68 -11.68 -9.65
N ASP A 311 -12.82 -11.67 -8.63
CA ASP A 311 -12.12 -12.87 -8.14
C ASP A 311 -11.84 -12.74 -6.64
N ARG A 312 -11.75 -13.86 -5.90
CA ARG A 312 -11.35 -13.92 -4.48
C ARG A 312 -9.84 -14.00 -4.30
N LYS A 313 -9.09 -14.14 -5.38
CA LYS A 313 -7.65 -14.22 -5.36
C LYS A 313 -7.03 -13.12 -6.19
N TYR A 314 -5.78 -12.78 -5.91
CA TYR A 314 -5.01 -11.85 -6.73
C TYR A 314 -3.52 -12.22 -6.69
N THR A 315 -2.78 -11.75 -7.69
CA THR A 315 -1.33 -11.95 -7.75
C THR A 315 -0.61 -10.66 -7.36
N SER A 316 0.26 -10.74 -6.37
CA SER A 316 1.18 -9.67 -5.99
C SER A 316 2.57 -10.25 -5.76
N GLU A 317 3.63 -9.54 -6.17
CA GLU A 317 5.04 -9.99 -5.97
C GLU A 317 5.30 -11.44 -6.39
N HIS A 318 4.67 -11.90 -7.49
CA HIS A 318 4.75 -13.28 -8.00
C HIS A 318 4.16 -14.37 -7.10
N ALA A 319 3.40 -14.01 -6.07
CA ALA A 319 2.64 -14.91 -5.23
C ALA A 319 1.13 -14.71 -5.41
N GLU A 320 0.36 -15.80 -5.29
CA GLU A 320 -1.10 -15.75 -5.22
C GLU A 320 -1.54 -15.52 -3.77
N HIS A 321 -2.44 -14.57 -3.58
CA HIS A 321 -3.01 -14.20 -2.29
C HIS A 321 -4.54 -14.28 -2.35
N GLU A 322 -5.17 -14.68 -1.25
CA GLU A 322 -6.60 -14.57 -1.05
C GLU A 322 -6.96 -13.15 -0.59
N ILE A 323 -8.04 -12.59 -1.11
CA ILE A 323 -8.54 -11.29 -0.69
C ILE A 323 -9.19 -11.46 0.68
N ARG A 324 -8.67 -10.71 1.66
CA ARG A 324 -9.23 -10.73 3.01
C ARG A 324 -10.55 -9.95 3.07
N PRO A 325 -11.44 -10.25 4.04
CA PRO A 325 -12.68 -9.52 4.24
C PRO A 325 -12.52 -7.99 4.39
N ASP A 326 -11.41 -7.53 4.98
CA ASP A 326 -11.11 -6.11 5.16
C ASP A 326 -10.69 -5.43 3.87
N GLU A 327 -10.01 -6.16 2.98
CA GLU A 327 -9.66 -5.67 1.64
C GLU A 327 -10.91 -5.56 0.77
N LEU A 328 -11.81 -6.55 0.83
CA LEU A 328 -13.13 -6.45 0.17
C LEU A 328 -13.91 -5.23 0.68
N LEU A 329 -13.89 -4.97 2.00
CA LEU A 329 -14.55 -3.81 2.57
C LEU A 329 -13.98 -2.49 2.04
N GLN A 330 -12.66 -2.40 1.88
CA GLN A 330 -12.01 -1.23 1.26
C GLN A 330 -12.38 -1.08 -0.21
N MET A 331 -12.43 -2.19 -0.96
CA MET A 331 -12.77 -2.21 -2.39
C MET A 331 -14.21 -1.76 -2.62
N PHE A 332 -15.19 -2.37 -1.96
CA PHE A 332 -16.60 -1.95 -2.03
C PHE A 332 -16.81 -0.55 -1.43
N GLY A 333 -15.94 -0.14 -0.50
CA GLY A 333 -15.87 1.22 0.02
C GLY A 333 -15.58 2.29 -1.05
N ARG A 334 -15.23 1.92 -2.28
CA ARG A 334 -15.09 2.83 -3.44
C ARG A 334 -16.37 3.03 -4.25
N ALA A 335 -17.49 2.39 -3.89
CA ALA A 335 -18.77 2.51 -4.61
C ALA A 335 -19.63 3.65 -4.05
N GLY A 336 -20.16 4.56 -4.86
CA GLY A 336 -20.89 5.74 -4.42
C GLY A 336 -19.99 6.96 -4.21
N ARG A 337 -20.29 8.03 -4.95
CA ARG A 337 -19.55 9.29 -5.00
C ARG A 337 -20.26 10.31 -4.11
N ARG A 338 -19.57 10.80 -3.07
CA ARG A 338 -20.11 11.81 -2.14
C ARG A 338 -20.56 13.06 -2.93
N GLY A 339 -21.81 13.46 -2.75
CA GLY A 339 -22.39 14.64 -3.39
C GLY A 339 -22.85 14.45 -4.83
N LEU A 340 -22.67 13.25 -5.42
CA LEU A 340 -23.16 12.90 -6.76
C LEU A 340 -24.16 11.74 -6.73
N ASP A 341 -23.91 10.74 -5.88
CA ASP A 341 -24.75 9.54 -5.76
C ASP A 341 -25.50 9.53 -4.42
N GLU A 342 -26.79 9.19 -4.44
CA GLU A 342 -27.58 8.91 -3.23
C GLU A 342 -27.22 7.55 -2.63
N LYS A 343 -26.84 6.59 -3.48
CA LYS A 343 -26.49 5.22 -3.13
C LYS A 343 -25.31 4.75 -3.98
N GLY A 344 -24.42 3.97 -3.39
CA GLY A 344 -23.38 3.23 -4.09
C GLY A 344 -23.73 1.76 -4.19
N TYR A 345 -23.27 1.07 -5.22
CA TYR A 345 -23.63 -0.32 -5.45
C TYR A 345 -22.42 -1.25 -5.42
N ALA A 346 -22.48 -2.27 -4.55
CA ALA A 346 -21.64 -3.44 -4.64
C ALA A 346 -22.32 -4.42 -5.61
N VAL A 347 -21.82 -4.49 -6.83
CA VAL A 347 -22.41 -5.35 -7.87
C VAL A 347 -21.64 -6.66 -7.96
N TRP A 348 -22.35 -7.76 -8.23
CA TRP A 348 -21.76 -9.09 -8.35
C TRP A 348 -22.40 -9.90 -9.48
N SER A 349 -21.68 -10.91 -9.99
CA SER A 349 -22.10 -11.80 -11.07
C SER A 349 -21.47 -13.17 -10.89
N GLY A 350 -22.22 -14.23 -11.22
CA GLY A 350 -21.80 -15.61 -11.03
C GLY A 350 -21.39 -15.89 -9.59
N ASP A 351 -20.15 -16.31 -9.39
CA ASP A 351 -19.56 -16.61 -8.09
C ASP A 351 -18.68 -15.46 -7.55
N SER A 352 -18.69 -14.27 -8.14
CA SER A 352 -17.81 -13.18 -7.74
C SER A 352 -18.01 -12.76 -6.27
N PRO A 353 -17.00 -12.19 -5.60
CA PRO A 353 -17.13 -11.71 -4.22
C PRO A 353 -18.35 -10.80 -4.00
N ARG A 354 -18.98 -10.96 -2.84
CA ARG A 354 -20.19 -10.23 -2.42
C ARG A 354 -19.93 -9.28 -1.27
N LEU A 355 -20.79 -8.28 -1.11
CA LEU A 355 -20.70 -7.31 -0.01
C LEU A 355 -20.83 -7.98 1.35
N GLY A 356 -21.64 -9.05 1.46
CA GLY A 356 -21.78 -9.82 2.70
C GLY A 356 -20.51 -10.53 3.17
N GLU A 357 -19.51 -10.69 2.30
CA GLU A 357 -18.19 -11.25 2.65
C GLU A 357 -17.25 -10.18 3.24
N ALA A 358 -17.53 -8.90 3.00
CA ALA A 358 -16.70 -7.79 3.45
C ALA A 358 -16.91 -7.51 4.95
N LYS A 359 -15.83 -7.53 5.74
CA LYS A 359 -15.88 -7.35 7.19
C LYS A 359 -14.67 -6.57 7.70
N PRO A 360 -14.84 -5.74 8.74
CA PRO A 360 -13.71 -5.05 9.35
C PRO A 360 -12.75 -6.05 10.00
N LEU A 361 -11.46 -5.72 9.96
CA LEU A 361 -10.35 -6.49 10.47
C LEU A 361 -10.26 -6.38 11.99
N GLN A 362 -10.15 -7.53 12.64
CA GLN A 362 -9.74 -7.59 14.04
C GLN A 362 -8.21 -7.46 14.08
N ILE A 363 -7.70 -6.31 14.51
CA ILE A 363 -6.26 -6.09 14.65
C ILE A 363 -5.73 -7.06 15.69
N LYS A 364 -4.72 -7.82 15.26
CA LYS A 364 -3.89 -8.68 16.09
C LYS A 364 -2.43 -8.44 15.72
N ARG A 365 -1.54 -8.68 16.68
CA ARG A 365 -0.10 -8.57 16.45
C ARG A 365 0.34 -9.62 15.43
N SER A 366 1.16 -9.22 14.45
CA SER A 366 1.88 -10.18 13.62
C SER A 366 2.90 -10.95 14.46
N LYS A 367 3.15 -12.23 14.17
CA LYS A 367 4.13 -13.02 14.95
C LYS A 367 5.57 -12.50 14.84
N GLY A 368 5.90 -11.80 13.75
CA GLY A 368 7.23 -11.26 13.50
C GLY A 368 7.70 -10.27 14.56
N LEU A 369 9.00 -10.29 14.85
CA LEU A 369 9.68 -9.27 15.66
C LEU A 369 10.62 -8.48 14.74
N ASP A 370 10.71 -7.17 14.96
CA ASP A 370 11.70 -6.34 14.29
C ASP A 370 13.07 -6.49 14.98
N TRP A 371 13.73 -7.63 14.73
CA TRP A 371 15.06 -7.91 15.28
C TRP A 371 16.08 -6.82 14.98
N PRO A 372 16.16 -6.24 13.76
CA PRO A 372 17.02 -5.09 13.50
C PRO A 372 16.76 -3.92 14.46
N ALA A 373 15.51 -3.59 14.77
CA ALA A 373 15.17 -2.56 15.75
C ALA A 373 15.60 -2.94 17.18
N ILE A 374 15.32 -4.18 17.60
CA ILE A 374 15.74 -4.69 18.92
C ILE A 374 17.26 -4.57 19.08
N LEU A 375 18.04 -5.06 18.11
CA LEU A 375 19.49 -4.99 18.12
C LEU A 375 20.01 -3.55 18.10
N THR A 376 19.32 -2.64 17.41
CA THR A 376 19.68 -1.22 17.38
C THR A 376 19.46 -0.58 18.75
N VAL A 377 18.35 -0.85 19.42
CA VAL A 377 18.09 -0.38 20.80
C VAL A 377 19.13 -0.95 21.76
N MET A 378 19.49 -2.23 21.61
CA MET A 378 20.56 -2.86 22.40
C MET A 378 21.90 -2.16 22.22
N ARG A 379 22.26 -1.84 20.97
CA ARG A 379 23.56 -1.23 20.63
C ARG A 379 23.73 0.18 21.19
N HIS A 380 22.66 0.93 21.37
CA HIS A 380 22.68 2.32 21.84
C HIS A 380 22.47 2.45 23.36
N SER A 381 22.54 1.35 24.11
CA SER A 381 22.31 1.34 25.55
C SER A 381 23.46 0.69 26.31
N ASP A 382 23.82 1.28 27.45
CA ASP A 382 24.76 0.70 28.40
C ASP A 382 24.23 -0.60 29.04
N LYS A 383 22.92 -0.85 28.91
CA LYS A 383 22.25 -2.06 29.38
C LYS A 383 21.45 -2.73 28.26
N PRO A 384 22.13 -3.44 27.34
CA PRO A 384 21.50 -3.99 26.13
C PRO A 384 20.30 -4.90 26.42
N LYS A 385 20.47 -5.88 27.32
CA LYS A 385 19.41 -6.87 27.63
C LYS A 385 18.17 -6.23 28.25
N GLU A 386 18.34 -5.34 29.23
CA GLU A 386 17.24 -4.61 29.86
C GLU A 386 16.51 -3.72 28.84
N SER A 387 17.25 -3.09 27.93
CA SER A 387 16.67 -2.18 26.92
C SER A 387 15.86 -2.94 25.87
N ALA A 388 16.34 -4.12 25.45
CA ALA A 388 15.58 -5.02 24.58
C ALA A 388 14.29 -5.50 25.25
N GLN A 389 14.36 -5.92 26.52
CA GLN A 389 13.19 -6.35 27.27
C GLN A 389 12.16 -5.23 27.41
N LYS A 390 12.61 -4.02 27.76
CA LYS A 390 11.74 -2.85 27.87
C LYS A 390 11.06 -2.49 26.54
N PHE A 391 11.81 -2.53 25.43
CA PHE A 391 11.25 -2.28 24.10
C PHE A 391 10.22 -3.35 23.72
N VAL A 392 10.51 -4.61 24.00
CA VAL A 392 9.59 -5.70 23.67
C VAL A 392 8.33 -5.68 24.53
N GLN A 393 8.42 -5.22 25.78
CA GLN A 393 7.26 -4.97 26.65
C GLN A 393 6.38 -3.81 26.17
N SER A 394 6.89 -2.89 25.33
CA SER A 394 6.11 -1.79 24.77
C SER A 394 5.42 -2.15 23.44
N LEU A 395 5.61 -3.35 22.92
CA LEU A 395 4.96 -3.83 21.69
C LEU A 395 3.46 -4.10 21.92
N PHE A 396 2.71 -4.24 20.82
CA PHE A 396 1.26 -4.46 20.81
C PHE A 396 0.91 -5.91 21.21
N THR A 397 1.23 -6.29 22.44
CA THR A 397 0.98 -7.63 22.99
C THR A 397 0.50 -7.55 24.43
N ARG A 398 -0.35 -8.51 24.83
CA ARG A 398 -0.65 -8.78 26.24
C ARG A 398 0.20 -9.91 26.80
N GLU A 399 0.77 -10.74 25.93
CA GLU A 399 1.64 -11.85 26.29
C GLU A 399 3.09 -11.37 26.37
N ALA A 400 3.79 -11.81 27.42
CA ALA A 400 5.22 -11.55 27.56
C ALA A 400 5.97 -12.26 26.42
N ILE A 401 6.76 -11.50 25.67
CA ILE A 401 7.61 -12.06 24.62
C ILE A 401 8.97 -12.38 25.24
N GLU A 402 9.28 -13.66 25.32
CA GLU A 402 10.58 -14.13 25.77
C GLU A 402 11.59 -14.06 24.62
N LEU A 403 12.59 -13.19 24.77
CA LEU A 403 13.67 -13.05 23.79
C LEU A 403 14.77 -14.11 23.92
N GLY A 404 14.73 -14.97 24.94
CA GLY A 404 15.77 -15.96 25.21
C GLY A 404 17.15 -15.37 25.56
N LEU A 405 17.26 -14.06 25.85
CA LEU A 405 18.55 -13.38 26.11
C LEU A 405 19.27 -13.89 27.37
N ASN A 406 18.57 -14.60 28.24
CA ASN A 406 19.13 -15.21 29.44
C ASN A 406 20.03 -16.41 29.11
N HIS A 407 19.87 -17.03 27.93
CA HIS A 407 20.74 -18.10 27.43
C HIS A 407 22.02 -17.57 26.77
N LEU A 408 22.17 -16.25 26.57
CA LEU A 408 23.36 -15.63 25.97
C LEU A 408 24.57 -15.56 26.93
N SER A 409 24.67 -16.45 27.91
CA SER A 409 25.79 -16.50 28.88
C SER A 409 27.00 -17.29 28.36
N GLU A 410 26.84 -18.04 27.28
CA GLU A 410 27.96 -18.68 26.60
C GLU A 410 28.09 -18.09 25.20
N ILE A 411 29.14 -17.29 24.99
CA ILE A 411 29.74 -17.21 23.67
C ILE A 411 30.32 -18.60 23.45
N VAL A 412 29.53 -19.51 22.89
CA VAL A 412 30.13 -20.63 22.18
C VAL A 412 30.80 -19.98 20.98
N THR A 413 32.08 -19.67 21.09
CA THR A 413 32.92 -19.60 19.89
C THR A 413 32.71 -20.95 19.23
N ALA A 414 31.86 -20.99 18.21
CA ALA A 414 31.86 -22.10 17.30
C ALA A 414 33.33 -22.26 16.91
N PRO A 415 33.94 -23.45 17.10
CA PRO A 415 35.29 -23.66 16.59
C PRO A 415 35.26 -23.21 15.14
N SER A 416 36.16 -22.31 14.75
CA SER A 416 36.39 -22.07 13.34
C SER A 416 36.87 -23.41 12.81
N GLU A 417 35.98 -24.21 12.26
CA GLU A 417 36.40 -25.32 11.42
C GLU A 417 37.21 -24.67 10.31
N GLU A 418 38.52 -24.92 10.32
CA GLU A 418 39.32 -24.82 9.12
C GLU A 418 38.61 -25.71 8.10
N LEU A 419 37.86 -25.08 7.20
CA LEU A 419 37.19 -25.77 6.11
C LEU A 419 38.26 -26.59 5.38
N PRO A 420 38.02 -27.90 5.15
CA PRO A 420 39.02 -28.80 4.61
C PRO A 420 39.56 -28.24 3.30
N GLY A 421 40.84 -27.85 3.34
CA GLY A 421 41.57 -27.35 2.20
C GLY A 421 41.49 -28.36 1.06
N THR A 422 40.75 -28.02 0.02
CA THR A 422 40.79 -28.77 -1.23
C THR A 422 41.22 -27.81 -2.34
N ILE A 423 42.44 -28.04 -2.81
CA ILE A 423 43.07 -27.38 -3.95
C ILE A 423 42.13 -27.47 -5.15
N ARG A 424 41.66 -26.34 -5.68
CA ARG A 424 40.81 -26.32 -6.87
C ARG A 424 41.69 -26.27 -8.12
N HIS A 425 41.85 -27.40 -8.81
CA HIS A 425 42.39 -27.43 -10.17
C HIS A 425 41.38 -26.77 -11.13
N VAL A 426 41.86 -25.87 -11.99
CA VAL A 426 41.08 -25.24 -13.06
C VAL A 426 41.63 -25.75 -14.39
N GLU A 427 40.80 -26.43 -15.16
CA GLU A 427 41.12 -26.81 -16.55
C GLU A 427 40.63 -25.72 -17.50
N GLU A 428 41.57 -25.13 -18.24
CA GLU A 428 41.30 -24.11 -19.24
C GLU A 428 41.80 -24.61 -20.60
N MET A 429 41.06 -24.31 -21.67
CA MET A 429 41.46 -24.61 -23.04
C MET A 429 41.83 -23.31 -23.76
N LEU A 430 43.05 -23.22 -24.29
CA LEU A 430 43.44 -22.09 -25.14
C LEU A 430 42.82 -22.24 -26.53
N GLY A 431 41.86 -21.36 -26.85
CA GLY A 431 41.26 -21.31 -28.17
C GLY A 431 42.25 -20.82 -29.23
N ARG A 432 42.03 -21.19 -30.51
CA ARG A 432 42.87 -20.73 -31.64
C ARG A 432 42.87 -19.21 -31.85
N ASN A 433 41.96 -18.48 -31.22
CA ASN A 433 41.92 -17.03 -31.17
C ASN A 433 42.80 -16.43 -30.05
N GLY A 434 43.58 -17.25 -29.34
CA GLY A 434 44.47 -16.82 -28.26
C GLY A 434 43.77 -16.58 -26.92
N ILE A 435 42.49 -16.94 -26.79
CA ILE A 435 41.70 -16.71 -25.58
C ILE A 435 41.52 -18.03 -24.82
N TRP A 436 41.95 -18.06 -23.55
CA TRP A 436 41.68 -19.17 -22.64
C TRP A 436 40.19 -19.22 -22.30
N GLN A 437 39.55 -20.34 -22.59
CA GLN A 437 38.16 -20.60 -22.25
C GLN A 437 38.10 -21.63 -21.14
N ARG A 438 37.46 -21.24 -20.04
CA ARG A 438 37.12 -22.17 -18.96
C ARG A 438 36.09 -23.17 -19.47
N ILE A 439 36.38 -24.45 -19.31
CA ILE A 439 35.39 -25.49 -19.52
C ILE A 439 34.31 -25.31 -18.44
N ARG A 440 33.03 -25.41 -18.82
CA ARG A 440 31.90 -25.21 -17.87
C ARG A 440 32.11 -26.14 -16.66
N PRO A 441 32.13 -25.60 -15.44
CA PRO A 441 32.40 -26.41 -14.26
C PRO A 441 31.27 -27.42 -14.08
N SER A 442 31.63 -28.70 -13.94
CA SER A 442 30.68 -29.80 -13.65
C SER A 442 30.19 -29.81 -12.21
N LYS A 443 30.58 -28.83 -11.38
CA LYS A 443 30.19 -28.74 -9.97
C LYS A 443 29.72 -27.34 -9.57
N VAL A 444 28.59 -27.34 -8.87
CA VAL A 444 28.00 -26.22 -8.15
C VAL A 444 28.75 -26.04 -6.82
N VAL A 445 28.99 -24.79 -6.42
CA VAL A 445 29.60 -24.44 -5.11
C VAL A 445 28.74 -23.40 -4.38
N PRO A 446 28.70 -23.43 -3.03
CA PRO A 446 28.00 -22.43 -2.23
C PRO A 446 28.52 -21.01 -2.49
N MET A 447 27.62 -20.02 -2.49
CA MET A 447 27.99 -18.63 -2.78
C MET A 447 28.85 -17.98 -1.69
N SER A 448 28.75 -18.47 -0.45
CA SER A 448 29.64 -18.12 0.66
C SER A 448 31.11 -18.41 0.35
N GLU A 449 31.37 -19.37 -0.52
CA GLU A 449 32.71 -19.80 -0.91
C GLU A 449 33.12 -19.24 -2.29
N ALA A 450 32.24 -18.45 -2.92
CA ALA A 450 32.53 -17.81 -4.20
C ALA A 450 33.28 -16.49 -3.99
N LEU A 451 34.29 -16.23 -4.82
CA LEU A 451 34.92 -14.93 -4.96
C LEU A 451 34.53 -14.32 -6.32
N ILE A 452 34.33 -13.01 -6.36
CA ILE A 452 34.17 -12.27 -7.60
C ILE A 452 35.34 -11.32 -7.83
N ARG A 453 35.69 -11.13 -9.10
CA ARG A 453 36.78 -10.25 -9.50
C ARG A 453 36.23 -8.89 -9.92
N ILE A 454 36.62 -7.83 -9.23
CA ILE A 454 36.26 -6.46 -9.58
C ILE A 454 37.55 -5.67 -9.78
N LYS A 455 37.73 -5.06 -10.95
CA LYS A 455 38.88 -4.21 -11.29
C LYS A 455 40.25 -4.85 -10.98
N GLY A 456 40.37 -6.16 -11.18
CA GLY A 456 41.62 -6.90 -11.05
C GLY A 456 41.81 -7.62 -9.71
N GLU A 457 41.05 -7.26 -8.67
CA GLU A 457 41.14 -7.83 -7.32
C GLU A 457 39.98 -8.76 -7.00
N TRP A 458 40.22 -9.72 -6.10
CA TRP A 458 39.23 -10.72 -5.67
C TRP A 458 38.54 -10.30 -4.38
N TYR A 459 37.22 -10.36 -4.37
CA TYR A 459 36.38 -10.07 -3.21
C TYR A 459 35.44 -11.24 -2.95
N PRO A 460 35.10 -11.56 -1.69
CA PRO A 460 34.05 -12.53 -1.41
C PRO A 460 32.73 -12.13 -2.06
N ALA A 461 32.06 -13.06 -2.73
CA ALA A 461 30.84 -12.79 -3.51
C ALA A 461 29.70 -12.23 -2.64
N LEU A 462 29.64 -12.59 -1.36
CA LEU A 462 28.66 -12.04 -0.42
C LEU A 462 28.98 -10.60 0.03
N THR A 463 30.21 -10.11 -0.16
CA THR A 463 30.64 -8.77 0.29
C THR A 463 30.38 -7.67 -0.73
N LYS A 464 29.95 -8.02 -1.95
CA LYS A 464 29.69 -7.08 -3.03
C LYS A 464 28.24 -7.25 -3.52
N PRO A 465 27.42 -6.18 -3.53
CA PRO A 465 26.02 -6.29 -3.97
C PRO A 465 25.85 -6.76 -5.41
N ASP A 466 26.80 -6.41 -6.29
CA ASP A 466 26.73 -6.75 -7.71
C ASP A 466 26.85 -8.25 -7.99
N SER A 467 27.52 -9.02 -7.13
CA SER A 467 27.61 -10.49 -7.28
C SER A 467 26.29 -11.20 -7.03
N LEU A 468 25.39 -10.61 -6.24
CA LEU A 468 24.11 -11.20 -5.85
C LEU A 468 23.01 -10.93 -6.87
N LYS A 469 23.22 -10.00 -7.83
CA LYS A 469 22.22 -9.59 -8.82
C LYS A 469 21.69 -10.72 -9.71
N ALA A 470 22.46 -11.79 -9.89
CA ALA A 470 22.10 -12.94 -10.72
C ALA A 470 21.50 -14.11 -9.92
N VAL A 471 21.45 -14.03 -8.59
CA VAL A 471 20.96 -15.12 -7.74
C VAL A 471 19.47 -14.94 -7.47
N THR A 472 18.68 -15.86 -8.01
CA THR A 472 17.23 -15.88 -7.91
C THR A 472 16.83 -16.77 -6.73
N TYR A 473 16.37 -16.15 -5.63
CA TYR A 473 15.77 -16.75 -4.42
C TYR A 473 16.70 -17.45 -3.41
N GLY A 474 16.38 -17.27 -2.12
CA GLY A 474 16.96 -17.95 -0.95
C GLY A 474 16.91 -17.07 0.30
N THR A 475 16.33 -17.56 1.39
CA THR A 475 16.24 -16.87 2.69
C THR A 475 17.65 -16.56 3.21
N PRO A 476 17.99 -15.31 3.57
CA PRO A 476 19.25 -15.05 4.26
C PRO A 476 19.19 -15.71 5.65
N CYS A 477 20.11 -16.62 5.93
CA CYS A 477 20.44 -17.01 7.30
C CYS A 477 21.12 -15.86 8.02
#